data_AF-E2CA09-F1
#
_entry.id   AF-E2CA09-F1
#
_cell.length_a   1.000
_cell.length_b   1.000
_cell.length_c   1.000
_cell.angle_alpha   90.00
_cell.angle_beta   90.00
_cell.angle_gamma   90.00
#
_symmetry.space_group_name_H-M   'P 1'
#
loop_
_entity.id
_entity.type
_entity.pdbx_description
1 polymer ?
#
loop_
_entity_poly.entity_id
_entity_poly.type
_entity_poly.pdbx_seq_one_letter_code
_entity_poly.pdbx_strand_id
1 'polypeptide(L)'
;EYKLGHSAAEATRNINTAFGEGSVSDRTIRRSFEKYRSGDTNLYNLPRGHAPSVIDDNVLKDMVEADSRLSVRDIAHSINVHYSTVSRHLKAMGKVKKLDKWVPHELTERDKLRRMEISSSLLSRHNNEGILNQIVTCDEKWVLYDN
;
A
#
# COMPACT_ATOMS: atom_id res chain seq x y z
N GLU A 1 -30.42 -21.83 -20.20
CA GLU A 1 -30.15 -23.24 -19.86
C GLU A 1 -30.59 -23.63 -18.45
N TYR A 2 -29.77 -23.49 -17.39
CA TYR A 2 -30.13 -24.02 -16.04
C TYR A 2 -31.44 -23.45 -15.47
N LYS A 3 -31.63 -22.13 -15.50
CA LYS A 3 -32.88 -21.47 -15.06
C LYS A 3 -34.09 -21.79 -15.95
N LEU A 4 -33.86 -22.26 -17.18
CA LEU A 4 -34.90 -22.68 -18.11
C LEU A 4 -35.34 -24.12 -17.87
N GLY A 5 -34.75 -24.83 -16.89
CA GLY A 5 -35.08 -26.22 -16.57
C GLY A 5 -34.46 -27.24 -17.53
N HIS A 6 -33.60 -26.82 -18.47
CA HIS A 6 -32.94 -27.72 -19.41
C HIS A 6 -31.97 -28.66 -18.70
N SER A 7 -31.73 -29.84 -19.28
CA SER A 7 -30.72 -30.77 -18.78
C SER A 7 -29.29 -30.31 -19.13
N ALA A 8 -28.27 -30.79 -18.41
CA ALA A 8 -26.87 -30.45 -18.71
C ALA A 8 -26.44 -30.88 -20.14
N ALA A 9 -26.95 -32.02 -20.62
CA ALA A 9 -26.66 -32.52 -21.96
C ALA A 9 -27.32 -31.65 -23.05
N GLU A 10 -28.55 -31.22 -22.81
CA GLU A 10 -29.29 -30.31 -23.68
C GLU A 10 -28.63 -28.92 -23.72
N ALA A 11 -28.25 -28.39 -22.55
CA ALA A 11 -27.48 -27.16 -22.44
C ALA A 11 -26.17 -27.21 -23.21
N THR A 12 -25.44 -28.34 -23.13
CA THR A 12 -24.17 -28.54 -23.87
C THR A 12 -24.41 -28.48 -25.38
N ARG A 13 -25.47 -29.15 -25.88
CA ARG A 13 -25.84 -29.11 -27.29
C ARG A 13 -26.23 -27.70 -27.72
N ASN A 14 -27.14 -27.05 -26.99
CA ASN A 14 -27.62 -25.70 -27.31
C ASN A 14 -26.49 -24.68 -27.36
N ILE A 15 -25.55 -24.74 -26.41
CA ILE A 15 -24.40 -23.85 -26.37
C ILE A 15 -23.45 -24.14 -27.55
N ASN A 16 -23.12 -25.41 -27.81
CA ASN A 16 -22.25 -25.75 -28.95
C ASN A 16 -22.91 -25.44 -30.31
N THR A 17 -24.23 -25.55 -30.43
CA THR A 17 -24.95 -25.13 -31.64
C THR A 17 -24.93 -23.62 -31.84
N ALA A 18 -25.08 -22.84 -30.75
CA ALA A 18 -25.12 -21.38 -30.82
C ALA A 18 -23.74 -20.74 -31.00
N PHE A 19 -22.70 -21.32 -30.39
CA PHE A 19 -21.35 -20.72 -30.31
C PHE A 19 -20.28 -21.47 -31.13
N GLY A 20 -20.61 -22.64 -31.68
CA GLY A 20 -19.71 -23.49 -32.46
C GLY A 20 -19.36 -24.80 -31.77
N GLU A 21 -19.13 -25.84 -32.55
CA GLU A 21 -18.83 -27.18 -32.03
C GLU A 21 -17.53 -27.14 -31.18
N GLY A 22 -17.58 -27.72 -29.98
CA GLY A 22 -16.46 -27.71 -29.04
C GLY A 22 -16.34 -26.46 -28.15
N SER A 23 -17.25 -25.49 -28.24
CA SER A 23 -17.26 -24.29 -27.37
C SER A 23 -17.27 -24.63 -25.88
N VAL A 24 -18.02 -25.66 -25.49
CA VAL A 24 -18.05 -26.17 -24.12
C VAL A 24 -18.01 -27.70 -24.10
N SER A 25 -17.29 -28.24 -23.12
CA SER A 25 -17.32 -29.67 -22.83
C SER A 25 -18.50 -30.03 -21.95
N ASP A 26 -19.07 -31.22 -22.16
CA ASP A 26 -20.14 -31.77 -21.31
C ASP A 26 -19.72 -31.82 -19.83
N ARG A 27 -18.45 -32.16 -19.55
CA ARG A 27 -17.88 -32.15 -18.20
C ARG A 27 -17.91 -30.76 -17.57
N THR A 28 -17.62 -29.71 -18.33
CA THR A 28 -17.67 -28.32 -17.84
C THR A 28 -19.10 -27.93 -17.48
N ILE A 29 -20.07 -28.24 -18.35
CA ILE A 29 -21.48 -27.91 -18.13
C ILE A 29 -22.05 -28.68 -16.94
N ARG A 30 -21.76 -29.98 -16.81
CA ARG A 30 -22.16 -30.77 -15.63
C ARG A 30 -21.62 -30.19 -14.32
N ARG A 31 -20.32 -29.84 -14.28
CA ARG A 31 -19.72 -29.22 -13.09
C ARG A 31 -20.37 -27.88 -12.75
N SER A 32 -20.70 -27.06 -13.75
CA SER A 32 -21.43 -25.80 -13.53
C SER A 32 -22.85 -26.04 -13.02
N PHE A 33 -23.55 -27.06 -13.56
CA PHE A 33 -24.91 -27.42 -13.11
C PHE A 33 -24.92 -27.96 -11.68
N GLU A 34 -23.93 -28.76 -11.29
CA GLU A 34 -23.74 -29.20 -9.90
C GLU A 34 -23.53 -28.00 -8.96
N LYS A 35 -22.67 -27.06 -9.36
CA LYS A 35 -22.44 -25.81 -8.65
C LYS A 35 -23.73 -24.98 -8.48
N TYR A 36 -24.54 -24.89 -9.53
CA TYR A 36 -25.83 -24.18 -9.46
C TYR A 36 -26.86 -24.90 -8.60
N ARG A 37 -26.85 -26.24 -8.56
CA ARG A 37 -27.71 -27.04 -7.66
C ARG A 37 -27.34 -26.87 -6.20
N SER A 38 -26.06 -26.65 -5.89
CA SER A 38 -25.62 -26.33 -4.53
C SER A 38 -25.89 -24.87 -4.13
N GLY A 39 -26.60 -24.09 -4.95
CA GLY A 39 -26.97 -22.70 -4.68
C GLY A 39 -25.90 -21.66 -5.03
N ASP A 40 -24.71 -22.08 -5.48
CA ASP A 40 -23.65 -21.17 -5.90
C ASP A 40 -23.84 -20.76 -7.36
N THR A 41 -24.45 -19.59 -7.57
CA THR A 41 -24.68 -19.01 -8.90
C THR A 41 -23.54 -18.10 -9.38
N ASN A 42 -22.41 -18.07 -8.67
CA ASN A 42 -21.27 -17.23 -9.04
C ASN A 42 -20.68 -17.67 -10.39
N LEU A 43 -20.62 -16.75 -11.34
CA LEU A 43 -20.05 -16.99 -12.67
C LEU A 43 -18.55 -16.73 -12.73
N TYR A 44 -18.00 -16.03 -11.74
CA TYR A 44 -16.58 -15.71 -11.69
C TYR A 44 -15.76 -16.89 -11.17
N ASN A 45 -14.53 -16.99 -11.66
CA ASN A 45 -13.55 -17.90 -11.09
C ASN A 45 -13.26 -17.46 -9.65
N LEU A 46 -13.31 -18.41 -8.72
CA LEU A 46 -12.83 -18.18 -7.38
C LEU A 46 -11.31 -17.89 -7.42
N PRO A 47 -10.78 -17.16 -6.42
CA PRO A 47 -9.34 -16.99 -6.28
C PRO A 47 -8.67 -18.36 -6.37
N ARG A 48 -7.77 -18.51 -7.33
CA ARG A 48 -6.96 -19.72 -7.43
C ARG A 48 -5.94 -19.65 -6.31
N GLY A 49 -5.67 -20.77 -5.65
CA GLY A 49 -4.60 -20.84 -4.66
C GLY A 49 -3.30 -20.31 -5.27
N HIS A 50 -2.68 -19.36 -4.61
CA HIS A 50 -1.34 -18.90 -4.96
C HIS A 50 -0.32 -19.73 -4.19
N ALA A 51 0.88 -19.87 -4.73
CA ALA A 51 1.99 -20.37 -3.94
C ALA A 51 2.17 -19.46 -2.71
N PRO A 52 2.44 -20.03 -1.53
CA PRO A 52 2.67 -19.23 -0.33
C PRO A 52 3.81 -18.23 -0.59
N SER A 53 3.63 -17.00 -0.11
CA SER A 53 4.69 -16.00 -0.17
C SER A 53 5.92 -16.51 0.56
N VAL A 54 7.09 -16.39 -0.06
CA VAL A 54 8.38 -16.72 0.56
C VAL A 54 8.73 -15.73 1.67
N ILE A 55 8.12 -14.54 1.65
CA ILE A 55 8.40 -13.45 2.59
C ILE A 55 7.22 -13.23 3.52
N ASP A 56 7.51 -13.10 4.81
CA ASP A 56 6.61 -12.55 5.82
C ASP A 56 6.66 -11.01 5.77
N ASP A 57 5.54 -10.40 5.41
CA ASP A 57 5.42 -8.94 5.33
C ASP A 57 5.60 -8.25 6.68
N ASN A 58 5.35 -8.94 7.79
CA ASN A 58 5.57 -8.39 9.13
C ASN A 58 7.06 -8.18 9.40
N VAL A 59 7.90 -9.15 9.03
CA VAL A 59 9.36 -9.03 9.16
C VAL A 59 9.89 -7.85 8.33
N LEU A 60 9.44 -7.71 7.09
CA LEU A 60 9.80 -6.56 6.25
C LEU A 60 9.38 -5.23 6.87
N LYS A 61 8.18 -5.19 7.46
CA LYS A 61 7.66 -3.99 8.11
C LYS A 61 8.50 -3.60 9.32
N ASP A 62 8.82 -4.55 10.19
CA ASP A 62 9.61 -4.32 11.39
C ASP A 62 11.01 -3.80 11.05
N MET A 63 11.65 -4.33 10.01
CA MET A 63 12.96 -3.86 9.55
C MET A 63 12.92 -2.39 9.08
N VAL A 64 11.89 -2.03 8.31
CA VAL A 64 11.73 -0.65 7.79
C VAL A 64 11.34 0.34 8.90
N GLU A 65 10.61 -0.13 9.92
CA GLU A 65 10.22 0.70 11.07
C GLU A 65 11.36 0.89 12.07
N ALA A 66 12.25 -0.10 12.20
CA ALA A 66 13.48 0.03 12.98
C ALA A 66 14.49 1.00 12.32
N ASP A 67 14.69 0.91 11.01
CA ASP A 67 15.53 1.84 10.26
C ASP A 67 14.98 2.14 8.86
N SER A 68 14.41 3.34 8.71
CA SER A 68 13.87 3.83 7.45
C SER A 68 14.93 4.17 6.39
N ARG A 69 16.22 4.19 6.75
CA ARG A 69 17.33 4.52 5.83
C ARG A 69 17.88 3.30 5.09
N LEU A 70 17.50 2.09 5.51
CA LEU A 70 17.95 0.86 4.86
C LEU A 70 17.59 0.86 3.38
N SER A 71 18.55 0.47 2.53
CA SER A 71 18.26 0.30 1.12
C SER A 71 17.50 -1.01 0.89
N VAL A 72 16.75 -1.06 -0.20
CA VAL A 72 16.07 -2.30 -0.64
C VAL A 72 17.07 -3.44 -0.83
N ARG A 73 18.33 -3.14 -1.19
CA ARG A 73 19.38 -4.15 -1.36
C ARG A 73 19.88 -4.69 -0.02
N ASP A 74 20.01 -3.84 0.99
CA ASP A 74 20.42 -4.25 2.34
C ASP A 74 19.37 -5.17 2.95
N ILE A 75 18.09 -4.78 2.84
CA ILE A 75 16.95 -5.59 3.29
C ILE A 75 16.90 -6.92 2.53
N ALA A 76 17.12 -6.90 1.22
CA ALA A 76 17.14 -8.10 0.40
C ALA A 76 18.26 -9.07 0.80
N HIS A 77 19.44 -8.53 1.12
CA HIS A 77 20.57 -9.31 1.58
C HIS A 77 20.30 -9.94 2.97
N SER A 78 19.71 -9.19 3.89
CA SER A 78 19.44 -9.68 5.25
C SER A 78 18.40 -10.81 5.29
N ILE A 79 17.40 -10.79 4.41
CA ILE A 79 16.38 -11.85 4.33
C ILE A 79 16.64 -12.88 3.22
N ASN A 80 17.80 -12.80 2.57
CA ASN A 80 18.24 -13.67 1.49
C ASN A 80 17.20 -13.85 0.36
N VAL A 81 16.63 -12.74 -0.11
CA VAL A 81 15.73 -12.73 -1.27
C VAL A 81 16.21 -11.77 -2.33
N HIS A 82 15.70 -11.92 -3.54
CA HIS A 82 16.02 -10.98 -4.60
C HIS A 82 15.40 -9.59 -4.33
N TYR A 83 16.15 -8.52 -4.59
CA TYR A 83 15.74 -7.14 -4.29
C TYR A 83 14.41 -6.71 -4.94
N SER A 84 14.08 -7.27 -6.12
CA SER A 84 12.81 -6.98 -6.79
C SER A 84 11.60 -7.51 -6.00
N THR A 85 11.76 -8.62 -5.29
CA THR A 85 10.74 -9.17 -4.41
C THR A 85 10.49 -8.20 -3.26
N VAL A 86 11.55 -7.76 -2.56
CA VAL A 86 11.44 -6.74 -1.49
C VAL A 86 10.73 -5.48 -2.00
N SER A 87 11.16 -4.96 -3.16
CA SER A 87 10.55 -3.77 -3.74
C SER A 87 9.04 -3.92 -4.00
N ARG A 88 8.60 -5.08 -4.52
CA ARG A 88 7.20 -5.38 -4.77
C ARG A 88 6.39 -5.46 -3.48
N HIS A 89 6.93 -6.12 -2.44
CA HIS A 89 6.27 -6.24 -1.14
C HIS A 89 6.17 -4.87 -0.44
N LEU A 90 7.23 -4.07 -0.43
CA LEU A 90 7.21 -2.69 0.09
C LEU A 90 6.13 -1.84 -0.61
N LYS A 91 6.02 -1.96 -1.94
CA LYS A 91 4.99 -1.26 -2.71
C LYS A 91 3.58 -1.75 -2.37
N ALA A 92 3.38 -3.06 -2.20
CA ALA A 92 2.09 -3.63 -1.80
C ALA A 92 1.66 -3.16 -0.40
N MET A 93 2.62 -2.95 0.52
CA MET A 93 2.38 -2.34 1.83
C MET A 93 2.22 -0.81 1.81
N GLY A 94 2.36 -0.17 0.65
CA GLY A 94 2.27 1.29 0.52
C GLY A 94 3.49 2.06 1.03
N LYS A 95 4.63 1.40 1.26
CA LYS A 95 5.88 2.06 1.63
C LYS A 95 6.49 2.72 0.39
N VAL A 96 6.90 3.98 0.52
CA VAL A 96 7.51 4.78 -0.55
C VAL A 96 8.78 5.45 -0.05
N LYS A 97 9.79 5.55 -0.92
CA LYS A 97 11.03 6.29 -0.60
C LYS A 97 10.71 7.78 -0.53
N LYS A 98 10.99 8.41 0.61
CA LYS A 98 11.01 9.86 0.77
C LYS A 98 12.45 10.31 0.97
N LEU A 99 12.78 11.48 0.43
CA LEU A 99 14.07 12.10 0.69
C LEU A 99 14.07 12.72 2.08
N ASP A 100 15.24 12.75 2.70
CA ASP A 100 15.45 13.43 3.97
C ASP A 100 15.17 14.92 3.82
N LYS A 101 14.70 15.54 4.90
CA LYS A 101 14.56 17.00 4.98
C LYS A 101 15.86 17.58 5.52
N TRP A 102 16.34 18.64 4.87
CA TRP A 102 17.47 19.39 5.39
C TRP A 102 17.07 20.11 6.68
N VAL A 103 17.85 19.92 7.74
CA VAL A 103 17.66 20.56 9.05
C VAL A 103 18.82 21.52 9.26
N PRO A 104 18.58 22.82 9.57
CA PRO A 104 19.64 23.83 9.63
C PRO A 104 20.74 23.57 10.65
N HIS A 105 20.41 22.91 11.77
CA HIS A 105 21.35 22.68 12.85
C HIS A 105 21.02 21.40 13.62
N GLU A 106 22.06 20.71 14.08
CA GLU A 106 21.94 19.60 15.01
C GLU A 106 21.81 20.15 16.44
N LEU A 107 20.58 20.15 16.96
CA LEU A 107 20.30 20.72 18.28
C LEU A 107 20.75 19.78 19.40
N THR A 108 21.38 20.34 20.43
CA THR A 108 21.64 19.63 21.68
C THR A 108 20.34 19.43 22.47
N GLU A 109 20.33 18.50 23.43
CA GLU A 109 19.17 18.31 24.32
C GLU A 109 18.83 19.59 25.10
N ARG A 110 19.85 20.37 25.50
CA ARG A 110 19.66 21.67 26.14
C ARG A 110 18.96 22.67 25.21
N ASP A 111 19.33 22.72 23.93
CA ASP A 111 18.70 23.62 22.96
C ASP A 111 17.25 23.23 22.69
N LYS A 112 16.95 21.92 22.64
CA LYS A 112 15.58 21.41 22.48
C LYS A 112 14.70 21.80 23.67
N LEU A 113 15.18 21.60 24.89
CA LEU A 113 14.47 21.97 26.12
C LEU A 113 14.20 23.49 26.15
N ARG A 114 15.23 24.30 25.91
CA ARG A 114 15.09 25.76 25.90
C ARG A 114 14.09 26.23 24.85
N ARG A 115 14.11 25.65 23.64
CA ARG A 115 13.14 25.97 22.58
C ARG A 115 11.72 25.58 22.98
N MET A 116 11.53 24.41 23.61
CA MET A 116 10.24 23.96 24.10
C MET A 116 9.68 24.91 25.16
N GLU A 117 10.48 25.27 26.17
CA GLU A 117 10.08 26.18 27.24
C GLU A 117 9.66 27.56 26.71
N ILE A 118 10.48 28.15 25.85
CA ILE A 118 10.19 29.45 25.23
C ILE A 118 8.90 29.36 24.40
N SER A 119 8.74 28.31 23.59
CA SER A 119 7.55 28.14 22.74
C SER A 119 6.28 27.96 23.58
N SER A 120 6.34 27.17 24.65
CA SER A 120 5.20 26.97 25.57
C SER A 120 4.81 28.26 26.28
N SER A 121 5.79 29.05 26.73
CA SER A 121 5.55 30.35 27.35
C SER A 121 4.91 31.33 26.36
N LEU A 122 5.45 31.43 25.14
CA LEU A 122 4.91 32.30 24.09
C LEU A 122 3.49 31.89 23.67
N LEU A 123 3.21 30.58 23.55
CA LEU A 123 1.88 30.07 23.22
C LEU A 123 0.86 30.44 24.31
N SER A 124 1.24 30.29 25.58
CA SER A 124 0.38 30.64 26.72
C SER A 124 0.05 32.13 26.71
N ARG A 125 1.07 32.99 26.50
CA ARG A 125 0.88 34.44 26.39
C ARG A 125 0.01 34.81 25.19
N HIS A 126 0.19 34.17 24.05
CA HIS A 126 -0.63 34.41 22.88
C HIS A 126 -2.12 34.12 23.15
N ASN A 127 -2.42 32.98 23.79
CA ASN A 127 -3.80 32.59 24.10
C ASN A 127 -4.47 33.52 25.12
N ASN A 128 -3.71 34.08 26.06
CA ASN A 128 -4.26 34.93 27.12
C ASN A 128 -4.36 36.42 26.70
N GLU A 129 -3.36 36.93 25.97
CA GLU A 129 -3.16 38.37 25.76
C GLU A 129 -3.25 38.80 24.28
N GLY A 130 -3.25 37.86 23.32
CA GLY A 130 -3.36 38.20 21.89
C GLY A 130 -2.17 38.98 21.33
N ILE A 131 -0.94 38.56 21.66
CA ILE A 131 0.29 39.35 21.47
C ILE A 131 0.74 39.61 20.02
N LEU A 132 0.16 38.96 19.00
CA LEU A 132 0.69 38.98 17.62
C LEU A 132 0.69 40.38 17.01
N ASN A 133 -0.32 41.22 17.31
CA ASN A 133 -0.43 42.57 16.76
C ASN A 133 0.60 43.56 17.33
N GLN A 134 1.36 43.15 18.36
CA GLN A 134 2.37 43.98 19.01
C GLN A 134 3.80 43.59 18.62
N ILE A 135 3.97 42.52 17.83
CA ILE A 135 5.29 42.01 17.47
C ILE A 135 5.77 42.70 16.18
N VAL A 136 6.98 43.26 16.24
CA VAL A 136 7.76 43.68 15.07
C VAL A 136 9.00 42.80 15.00
N THR A 137 9.25 42.18 13.85
CA THR A 137 10.42 41.32 13.62
C THR A 137 11.36 41.93 12.59
N CYS A 138 12.65 41.59 12.67
CA CYS A 138 13.68 41.98 11.71
C CYS A 138 14.64 40.80 11.52
N ASP A 139 15.10 40.58 10.30
CA ASP A 139 16.12 39.60 9.93
C ASP A 139 16.88 40.09 8.70
N GLU A 140 18.11 39.63 8.52
CA GLU A 140 18.97 40.03 7.41
C GLU A 140 19.18 38.85 6.46
N LYS A 141 19.04 39.09 5.15
CA LYS A 141 19.23 38.08 4.10
C LYS A 141 20.15 38.60 3.00
N TRP A 142 21.15 37.81 2.66
CA TRP A 142 22.02 38.08 1.51
C TRP A 142 21.24 38.00 0.20
N VAL A 143 21.44 38.99 -0.68
CA VAL A 143 20.94 39.00 -2.06
C VAL A 143 22.15 38.87 -2.99
N LEU A 144 22.17 37.80 -3.77
CA LEU A 144 23.24 37.55 -4.73
C LEU A 144 23.06 38.46 -5.95
N TYR A 145 24.18 39.00 -6.45
CA TYR A 145 24.22 39.76 -7.70
C TYR A 145 24.36 38.79 -8.88
N ASP A 146 23.52 38.94 -9.90
CA ASP A 146 23.60 38.17 -11.15
C ASP A 146 24.20 39.07 -12.24
N ASN A 147 25.31 38.63 -12.85
CA ASN A 147 26.09 39.40 -13.83
C ASN A 147 25.53 39.25 -15.25
#